data_AF-A0A437LR89-F1
#
_entry.id   AF-A0A437LR89-F1
#
_cell.length_a   1.000
_cell.length_b   1.000
_cell.length_c   1.000
_cell.angle_alpha   90.00
_cell.angle_beta   90.00
_cell.angle_gamma   90.00
#
_symmetry.space_group_name_H-M   'P 1'
#
loop_
_entity.id
_entity.type
_entity.pdbx_description
1 polymer ?
#
loop_
_entity_poly.entity_id
_entity_poly.type
_entity_poly.pdbx_seq_one_letter_code
_entity_poly.pdbx_strand_id
1 'polypeptide(L)'
;MPTRHRPLAGFRIVSLALNIPGPVALATCRRWGARCDKFEPPVGDPVRHWAAGVYAELHRGVRVRTVDLKSAAGAAALHRVLDEADLLLTAFRPQALARLGLSWRALRVRHPALSMVAIQGAAAPARANEAGHDLTYQAEHGLVAPGGLPRTLVADMAGAEAVQQAVLLAALDKAQGQVPQRRVVGLSEAAERMAAPQRWGLTRPGGLLGGGHAGYQVLRAQDGWVALAALEPHFGQRVAALVGLAAPTNWGAADTHAAVAAWVAGHSTAALSALAARHDLPLVVCPLGEGDPAA
;
A
#
# COMPACT_ATOMS: atom_id res chain seq x y z
N MET A 1 1.38 -0.27 -19.23
CA MET A 1 0.60 -0.20 -20.49
C MET A 1 -0.88 -0.28 -20.16
N PRO A 2 -1.77 0.52 -20.79
CA PRO A 2 -3.20 0.29 -20.67
C PRO A 2 -3.50 -1.08 -21.28
N THR A 3 -3.93 -2.03 -20.45
CA THR A 3 -4.31 -3.36 -20.91
C THR A 3 -5.54 -3.22 -21.81
N ARG A 4 -5.48 -3.71 -23.06
CA ARG A 4 -6.68 -3.79 -23.93
C ARG A 4 -7.82 -4.56 -23.25
N HIS A 5 -7.48 -5.44 -22.32
CA HIS A 5 -8.40 -6.19 -21.49
C HIS A 5 -8.88 -5.34 -20.28
N ARG A 6 -10.21 -5.21 -20.14
CA ARG A 6 -10.89 -4.52 -19.04
C ARG A 6 -11.65 -5.56 -18.19
N PRO A 7 -10.99 -6.24 -17.23
CA PRO A 7 -11.57 -7.40 -16.54
C PRO A 7 -12.78 -7.06 -15.67
N LEU A 8 -12.98 -5.79 -15.29
CA LEU A 8 -14.15 -5.34 -14.55
C LEU A 8 -15.15 -4.57 -15.43
N ALA A 9 -15.06 -4.70 -16.76
CA ALA A 9 -16.05 -4.12 -17.65
C ALA A 9 -17.46 -4.62 -17.30
N GLY A 10 -18.38 -3.68 -17.08
CA GLY A 10 -19.75 -4.00 -16.66
C GLY A 10 -19.95 -4.15 -15.15
N PHE A 11 -18.87 -4.30 -14.37
CA PHE A 11 -18.95 -4.40 -12.90
C PHE A 11 -19.15 -3.01 -12.27
N ARG A 12 -20.06 -2.88 -11.32
CA ARG A 12 -20.54 -1.61 -10.74
C ARG A 12 -20.22 -1.55 -9.26
N ILE A 13 -19.38 -0.59 -8.88
CA ILE A 13 -18.90 -0.40 -7.51
C ILE A 13 -19.46 0.92 -6.98
N VAL A 14 -20.16 0.85 -5.85
CA VAL A 14 -20.56 2.02 -5.07
C VAL A 14 -19.65 2.12 -3.85
N SER A 15 -18.94 3.23 -3.71
CA SER A 15 -18.03 3.48 -2.59
C SER A 15 -18.58 4.51 -1.62
N LEU A 16 -18.53 4.17 -0.34
CA LEU A 16 -18.69 5.06 0.80
C LEU A 16 -17.37 5.32 1.53
N ALA A 17 -16.28 4.72 1.04
CA ALA A 17 -14.98 4.80 1.68
C ALA A 17 -14.35 6.19 1.43
N LEU A 18 -14.06 6.89 2.51
CA LEU A 18 -13.32 8.15 2.51
C LEU A 18 -11.82 7.89 2.70
N ASN A 19 -11.03 8.96 2.66
CA ASN A 19 -9.58 8.94 2.87
C ASN A 19 -8.81 8.23 1.74
N ILE A 20 -7.80 7.43 2.06
CA ILE A 20 -6.84 6.90 1.07
C ILE A 20 -7.16 5.48 0.59
N PRO A 21 -7.30 4.45 1.45
CA PRO A 21 -7.25 3.06 0.98
C PRO A 21 -8.44 2.70 0.06
N GLY A 22 -9.63 3.21 0.38
CA GLY A 22 -10.83 3.03 -0.45
C GLY A 22 -10.70 3.68 -1.83
N PRO A 23 -10.43 5.00 -1.91
CA PRO A 23 -10.23 5.68 -3.19
C PRO A 23 -9.06 5.14 -4.02
N VAL A 24 -7.95 4.70 -3.42
CA VAL A 24 -6.86 4.00 -4.14
C VAL A 24 -7.38 2.72 -4.79
N ALA A 25 -8.08 1.87 -4.04
CA ALA A 25 -8.65 0.64 -4.59
C ALA A 25 -9.68 0.93 -5.70
N LEU A 26 -10.54 1.93 -5.50
CA LEU A 26 -11.57 2.34 -6.47
C LEU A 26 -10.95 2.87 -7.77
N ALA A 27 -9.90 3.68 -7.68
CA ALA A 27 -9.17 4.20 -8.83
C ALA A 27 -8.57 3.06 -9.67
N THR A 28 -8.01 2.03 -9.03
CA THR A 28 -7.50 0.83 -9.69
C THR A 28 -8.62 0.03 -10.36
N CYS A 29 -9.72 -0.24 -9.66
CA CYS A 29 -10.86 -0.98 -10.21
C CYS A 29 -11.46 -0.27 -11.43
N ARG A 30 -11.53 1.08 -11.41
CA ARG A 30 -11.94 1.88 -12.57
C ARG A 30 -10.99 1.69 -13.75
N ARG A 31 -9.67 1.68 -13.53
CA ARG A 31 -8.69 1.40 -14.61
C ARG A 31 -8.90 0.00 -15.21
N TRP A 32 -9.34 -0.97 -14.39
CA TRP A 32 -9.73 -2.30 -14.85
C TRP A 32 -11.11 -2.37 -15.53
N GLY A 33 -11.84 -1.26 -15.60
CA GLY A 33 -13.09 -1.15 -16.35
C GLY A 33 -14.36 -1.03 -15.52
N ALA A 34 -14.28 -1.07 -14.20
CA ALA A 34 -15.45 -0.92 -13.34
C ALA A 34 -16.10 0.46 -13.52
N ARG A 35 -17.43 0.51 -13.38
CA ARG A 35 -18.18 1.76 -13.19
C ARG A 35 -18.17 2.08 -11.71
N CYS A 36 -17.63 3.23 -11.34
CA CYS A 36 -17.42 3.61 -9.95
C CYS A 36 -18.22 4.86 -9.60
N ASP A 37 -19.16 4.71 -8.66
CA ASP A 37 -19.85 5.82 -8.00
C ASP A 37 -19.29 5.96 -6.58
N LYS A 38 -19.10 7.18 -6.09
CA LYS A 38 -18.71 7.47 -4.71
C LYS A 38 -19.73 8.40 -4.08
N PHE A 39 -20.18 8.08 -2.87
CA PHE A 39 -21.02 8.96 -2.08
C PHE A 39 -20.19 9.55 -0.95
N GLU A 40 -20.20 10.87 -0.86
CA GLU A 40 -19.51 11.63 0.17
C GLU A 40 -20.53 12.37 1.05
N PRO A 41 -20.25 12.55 2.35
CA PRO A 41 -21.10 13.38 3.21
C PRO A 41 -21.08 14.84 2.73
N PRO A 42 -22.00 15.72 3.21
CA PRO A 42 -22.02 17.14 2.86
C PRO A 42 -20.69 17.87 3.08
N VAL A 43 -19.93 17.45 4.10
CA VAL A 43 -18.59 17.99 4.41
C VAL A 43 -17.50 17.49 3.45
N GLY A 44 -17.80 16.54 2.57
CA GLY A 44 -16.87 15.94 1.61
C GLY A 44 -15.88 14.94 2.23
N ASP A 45 -15.03 14.38 1.37
CA ASP A 45 -13.85 13.62 1.80
C ASP A 45 -12.77 14.56 2.41
N PRO A 46 -12.21 14.26 3.59
CA PRO A 46 -11.12 15.07 4.17
C PRO A 46 -9.92 15.26 3.24
N VAL A 47 -9.55 14.25 2.42
CA VAL A 47 -8.42 14.33 1.49
C VAL A 47 -8.63 15.40 0.42
N ARG A 48 -9.89 15.73 0.08
CA ARG A 48 -10.21 16.84 -0.81
C ARG A 48 -9.69 18.19 -0.28
N HIS A 49 -9.64 18.34 1.04
CA HIS A 49 -9.23 19.57 1.72
C HIS A 49 -7.73 19.58 2.03
N TRP A 50 -7.18 18.44 2.45
CA TRP A 50 -5.77 18.34 2.86
C TRP A 50 -4.81 18.14 1.68
N ALA A 51 -5.25 17.47 0.61
CA ALA A 51 -4.42 17.08 -0.52
C ALA A 51 -5.24 17.03 -1.82
N ALA A 52 -5.70 18.19 -2.29
CA ALA A 52 -6.58 18.30 -3.45
C ALA A 52 -6.04 17.64 -4.73
N GLY A 53 -4.72 17.68 -4.96
CA GLY A 53 -4.07 17.00 -6.09
C GLY A 53 -4.23 15.48 -6.03
N VAL A 54 -3.98 14.89 -4.85
CA VAL A 54 -4.18 13.45 -4.59
C VAL A 54 -5.65 13.10 -4.77
N TYR A 55 -6.56 13.90 -4.22
CA TYR A 55 -8.00 13.69 -4.39
C TYR A 55 -8.38 13.67 -5.89
N ALA A 56 -7.93 14.66 -6.67
CA ALA A 56 -8.22 14.75 -8.10
C ALA A 56 -7.66 13.55 -8.88
N GLU A 57 -6.49 13.05 -8.52
CA GLU A 57 -5.90 11.86 -9.12
C GLU A 57 -6.74 10.60 -8.85
N LEU A 58 -7.07 10.34 -7.59
CA LEU A 58 -7.80 9.14 -7.17
C LEU A 58 -9.25 9.13 -7.67
N HIS A 59 -9.86 10.29 -7.83
CA HIS A 59 -11.25 10.41 -8.27
C HIS A 59 -11.41 10.67 -9.77
N ARG A 60 -10.32 10.70 -10.54
CA ARG A 60 -10.38 10.91 -11.99
C ARG A 60 -11.26 9.83 -12.63
N GLY A 61 -12.39 10.24 -13.20
CA GLY A 61 -13.37 9.35 -13.84
C GLY A 61 -14.22 8.52 -12.88
N VAL A 62 -14.23 8.82 -11.58
CA VAL A 62 -15.20 8.32 -10.60
C VAL A 62 -16.34 9.32 -10.50
N ARG A 63 -17.60 8.84 -10.47
CA ARG A 63 -18.76 9.71 -10.28
C ARG A 63 -18.97 9.98 -8.79
N VAL A 64 -18.57 11.16 -8.32
CA VAL A 64 -18.74 11.57 -6.92
C VAL A 64 -20.09 12.28 -6.72
N ARG A 65 -20.80 11.93 -5.64
CA ARG A 65 -22.09 12.52 -5.25
C ARG A 65 -22.02 12.94 -3.78
N THR A 66 -22.29 14.20 -3.51
CA THR A 66 -22.40 14.71 -2.14
C THR A 66 -23.83 14.49 -1.64
N VAL A 67 -24.01 13.66 -0.61
CA VAL A 67 -25.31 13.23 -0.11
C VAL A 67 -25.27 13.09 1.41
N ASP A 68 -26.25 13.66 2.10
CA ASP A 68 -26.49 13.36 3.51
C ASP A 68 -27.23 12.03 3.66
N LEU A 69 -26.49 10.96 3.95
CA LEU A 69 -27.03 9.62 4.16
C LEU A 69 -27.87 9.47 5.43
N LYS A 70 -27.88 10.46 6.33
CA LYS A 70 -28.78 10.47 7.50
C LYS A 70 -30.20 10.93 7.13
N SER A 71 -30.34 11.66 6.02
CA SER A 71 -31.65 12.08 5.52
C SER A 71 -32.36 10.93 4.80
N ALA A 72 -33.69 10.88 4.89
CA ALA A 72 -34.49 9.88 4.16
C ALA A 72 -34.27 9.96 2.64
N ALA A 73 -34.17 11.18 2.09
CA ALA A 73 -33.90 11.40 0.68
C ALA A 73 -32.51 10.91 0.26
N GLY A 74 -31.49 11.15 1.09
CA GLY A 74 -30.13 10.69 0.82
C GLY A 74 -29.98 9.17 0.92
N ALA A 75 -30.59 8.55 1.93
CA ALA A 75 -30.67 7.10 2.04
C ALA A 75 -31.39 6.48 0.82
N ALA A 76 -32.52 7.05 0.39
CA ALA A 76 -33.23 6.62 -0.80
C ALA A 76 -32.40 6.80 -2.09
N ALA A 77 -31.64 7.89 -2.20
CA ALA A 77 -30.75 8.13 -3.33
C ALA A 77 -29.62 7.10 -3.42
N LEU A 78 -28.99 6.75 -2.28
CA LEU A 78 -27.99 5.69 -2.23
C LEU A 78 -28.59 4.34 -2.64
N HIS A 79 -29.75 3.98 -2.07
CA HIS A 79 -30.37 2.69 -2.37
C HIS A 79 -30.74 2.52 -3.84
N ARG A 80 -31.22 3.57 -4.53
CA ARG A 80 -31.46 3.52 -5.98
C ARG A 80 -30.22 3.18 -6.79
N VAL A 81 -29.04 3.63 -6.35
CA VAL A 81 -27.78 3.27 -7.02
C VAL A 81 -27.32 1.88 -6.61
N LEU A 82 -27.59 1.45 -5.37
CA LEU A 82 -27.30 0.09 -4.90
C LEU A 82 -28.15 -0.98 -5.59
N ASP A 83 -29.38 -0.66 -6.03
CA ASP A 83 -30.25 -1.58 -6.76
C ASP A 83 -29.59 -2.10 -8.06
N GLU A 84 -28.67 -1.33 -8.64
CA GLU A 84 -27.89 -1.69 -9.84
C GLU A 84 -26.41 -2.05 -9.53
N ALA A 85 -25.99 -2.01 -8.26
CA ALA A 85 -24.60 -2.20 -7.89
C ALA A 85 -24.24 -3.68 -7.69
N ASP A 86 -23.03 -4.05 -8.06
CA ASP A 86 -22.49 -5.38 -7.79
C ASP A 86 -21.76 -5.44 -6.45
N LEU A 87 -21.18 -4.30 -6.04
CA LEU A 87 -20.36 -4.22 -4.84
C LEU A 87 -20.50 -2.87 -4.13
N LEU A 88 -20.73 -2.94 -2.82
CA LEU A 88 -20.56 -1.82 -1.89
C LEU A 88 -19.16 -1.87 -1.26
N LEU A 89 -18.36 -0.82 -1.49
CA LEU A 89 -17.10 -0.59 -0.79
C LEU A 89 -17.32 0.41 0.33
N THR A 90 -16.95 0.08 1.56
CA THR A 90 -17.14 0.98 2.71
C THR A 90 -15.92 0.96 3.64
N ALA A 91 -15.65 2.10 4.28
CA ALA A 91 -14.67 2.22 5.36
C ALA A 91 -15.33 2.66 6.68
N PHE A 92 -16.66 2.56 6.77
CA PHE A 92 -17.38 2.85 8.01
C PHE A 92 -17.20 1.73 9.02
N ARG A 93 -17.02 2.10 10.30
CA ARG A 93 -17.10 1.16 11.42
C ARG A 93 -18.46 0.46 11.43
N PRO A 94 -18.54 -0.82 11.85
CA PRO A 94 -19.80 -1.58 11.87
C PRO A 94 -20.97 -0.86 12.55
N GLN A 95 -20.71 -0.22 13.70
CA GLN A 95 -21.76 0.50 14.43
C GLN A 95 -22.29 1.71 13.65
N ALA A 96 -21.40 2.49 13.01
CA ALA A 96 -21.80 3.64 12.20
C ALA A 96 -22.61 3.19 10.97
N LEU A 97 -22.15 2.12 10.31
CA LEU A 97 -22.85 1.54 9.16
C LEU A 97 -24.24 0.98 9.55
N ALA A 98 -24.35 0.37 10.73
CA ALA A 98 -25.64 -0.11 11.27
C ALA A 98 -26.60 1.05 11.57
N ARG A 99 -26.12 2.18 12.13
CA ARG A 99 -26.94 3.38 12.36
C ARG A 99 -27.47 4.00 11.06
N LEU A 100 -26.76 3.82 9.95
CA LEU A 100 -27.22 4.23 8.61
C LEU A 100 -28.18 3.22 7.96
N GLY A 101 -28.49 2.09 8.61
CA GLY A 101 -29.30 1.02 8.02
C GLY A 101 -28.57 0.20 6.96
N LEU A 102 -27.25 0.34 6.85
CA LEU A 102 -26.43 -0.27 5.80
C LEU A 102 -25.64 -1.48 6.31
N SER A 103 -26.06 -2.09 7.42
CA SER A 103 -25.45 -3.33 7.89
C SER A 103 -25.56 -4.43 6.83
N TRP A 104 -24.61 -5.37 6.80
CA TRP A 104 -24.64 -6.49 5.84
C TRP A 104 -25.96 -7.26 5.84
N ARG A 105 -26.50 -7.52 7.04
CA ARG A 105 -27.79 -8.20 7.19
C ARG A 105 -28.93 -7.42 6.53
N ALA A 106 -28.98 -6.10 6.74
CA ALA A 106 -30.00 -5.24 6.15
C ALA A 106 -29.85 -5.13 4.62
N LEU A 107 -28.61 -4.95 4.15
CA LEU A 107 -28.31 -4.84 2.72
C LEU A 107 -28.64 -6.11 1.96
N ARG A 108 -28.29 -7.29 2.49
CA ARG A 108 -28.57 -8.56 1.80
C ARG A 108 -30.06 -8.85 1.64
N VAL A 109 -30.91 -8.33 2.54
CA VAL A 109 -32.37 -8.46 2.41
C VAL A 109 -32.90 -7.60 1.27
N ARG A 110 -32.45 -6.34 1.17
CA ARG A 110 -32.93 -5.39 0.15
C ARG A 110 -32.26 -5.56 -1.21
N HIS A 111 -30.98 -5.93 -1.20
CA HIS A 111 -30.09 -6.01 -2.36
C HIS A 111 -29.44 -7.41 -2.40
N PRO A 112 -30.20 -8.48 -2.71
CA PRO A 112 -29.71 -9.85 -2.60
C PRO A 112 -28.55 -10.20 -3.54
N ALA A 113 -28.33 -9.40 -4.60
CA ALA A 113 -27.22 -9.55 -5.55
C ALA A 113 -25.95 -8.76 -5.16
N LEU A 114 -26.01 -7.92 -4.11
CA LEU A 114 -24.95 -6.99 -3.74
C LEU A 114 -23.90 -7.67 -2.86
N SER A 115 -22.63 -7.65 -3.30
CA SER A 115 -21.49 -7.98 -2.45
C SER A 115 -21.03 -6.78 -1.61
N MET A 116 -20.31 -7.02 -0.51
CA MET A 116 -19.77 -5.94 0.30
C MET A 116 -18.30 -6.16 0.64
N VAL A 117 -17.48 -5.13 0.46
CA VAL A 117 -16.12 -5.06 1.00
C VAL A 117 -16.06 -3.95 2.04
N ALA A 118 -15.73 -4.32 3.28
CA ALA A 118 -15.59 -3.40 4.40
C ALA A 118 -14.12 -3.26 4.78
N ILE A 119 -13.56 -2.07 4.61
CA ILE A 119 -12.27 -1.66 5.14
C ILE A 119 -12.45 -1.31 6.61
N GLN A 120 -11.66 -1.94 7.47
CA GLN A 120 -11.70 -1.75 8.92
C GLN A 120 -10.28 -1.57 9.45
N GLY A 121 -10.15 -0.97 10.64
CA GLY A 121 -8.85 -0.86 11.29
C GLY A 121 -8.24 -2.22 11.58
N ALA A 122 -9.03 -3.12 12.13
CA ALA A 122 -8.71 -4.54 12.28
C ALA A 122 -9.88 -5.39 11.75
N ALA A 123 -9.57 -6.52 11.13
CA ALA A 123 -10.56 -7.47 10.66
C ALA A 123 -11.19 -8.27 11.82
N ALA A 124 -10.47 -8.41 12.93
CA ALA A 124 -10.98 -9.04 14.15
C ALA A 124 -12.23 -8.32 14.67
N PRO A 125 -13.39 -9.01 14.86
CA PRO A 125 -14.64 -8.37 15.26
C PRO A 125 -14.57 -7.57 16.56
N ALA A 126 -13.77 -8.01 17.54
CA ALA A 126 -13.58 -7.33 18.82
C ALA A 126 -12.96 -5.93 18.66
N ARG A 127 -12.13 -5.74 17.62
CA ARG A 127 -11.39 -4.50 17.34
C ARG A 127 -12.02 -3.67 16.23
N ALA A 128 -13.11 -4.15 15.62
CA ALA A 128 -13.70 -3.56 14.40
C ALA A 128 -14.24 -2.11 14.57
N ASN A 129 -14.41 -1.63 15.81
CA ASN A 129 -14.84 -0.26 16.10
C ASN A 129 -13.74 0.60 16.74
N GLU A 130 -12.52 0.09 16.87
CA GLU A 130 -11.37 0.85 17.38
C GLU A 130 -10.98 1.97 16.40
N ALA A 131 -10.45 3.06 16.95
CA ALA A 131 -9.90 4.14 16.15
C ALA A 131 -8.48 3.80 15.71
N GLY A 132 -8.15 4.17 14.48
CA GLY A 132 -6.79 4.12 14.00
C GLY A 132 -6.67 4.74 12.61
N HIS A 133 -5.43 4.98 12.23
CA HIS A 133 -5.00 5.45 10.93
C HIS A 133 -3.76 4.66 10.51
N ASP A 134 -3.39 4.79 9.24
CA ASP A 134 -2.19 4.15 8.69
C ASP A 134 -0.97 4.18 9.63
N LEU A 135 -0.62 5.36 10.14
CA LEU A 135 0.50 5.55 11.06
C LEU A 135 0.41 4.65 12.31
N THR A 136 -0.78 4.56 12.94
CA THR A 136 -0.96 3.76 14.15
C THR A 136 -0.86 2.27 13.86
N TYR A 137 -1.34 1.83 12.69
CA TYR A 137 -1.24 0.43 12.27
C TYR A 137 0.21 0.05 11.93
N GLN A 138 0.96 0.94 11.25
CA GLN A 138 2.37 0.75 11.01
C GLN A 138 3.17 0.70 12.33
N ALA A 139 2.88 1.61 13.27
CA ALA A 139 3.54 1.65 14.57
C ALA A 139 3.27 0.40 15.41
N GLU A 140 2.02 -0.10 15.42
CA GLU A 140 1.64 -1.36 16.10
C GLU A 140 2.50 -2.55 15.64
N HIS A 141 2.91 -2.56 14.38
CA HIS A 141 3.69 -3.65 13.76
C HIS A 141 5.18 -3.34 13.57
N GLY A 142 5.70 -2.31 14.24
CA GLY A 142 7.14 -2.00 14.24
C GLY A 142 7.69 -1.42 12.93
N LEU A 143 6.81 -0.94 12.04
CA LEU A 143 7.21 -0.32 10.76
C LEU A 143 7.56 1.17 10.89
N VAL A 144 7.40 1.74 12.09
CA VAL A 144 7.72 3.14 12.38
C VAL A 144 8.84 3.18 13.41
N ALA A 145 9.93 3.88 13.09
CA ALA A 145 11.01 4.12 14.02
C ALA A 145 10.57 5.11 15.12
N PRO A 146 11.01 4.95 16.39
CA PRO A 146 10.72 5.91 17.45
C PRO A 146 11.08 7.35 17.06
N GLY A 147 10.14 8.28 17.20
CA GLY A 147 10.32 9.70 16.87
C GLY A 147 10.32 10.03 15.37
N GLY A 148 10.20 9.02 14.49
CA GLY A 148 10.13 9.20 13.04
C GLY A 148 8.72 9.06 12.48
N LEU A 149 8.56 9.47 11.22
CA LEU A 149 7.40 9.17 10.40
C LEU A 149 7.81 8.21 9.27
N PRO A 150 6.95 7.25 8.88
CA PRO A 150 7.25 6.38 7.75
C PRO A 150 7.25 7.19 6.46
N ARG A 151 8.09 6.79 5.49
CA ARG A 151 8.16 7.45 4.18
C ARG A 151 6.91 7.26 3.31
N THR A 152 6.05 6.31 3.65
CA THR A 152 4.82 6.00 2.90
C THR A 152 3.75 5.40 3.81
N LEU A 153 2.53 5.28 3.27
CA LEU A 153 1.35 4.75 3.96
C LEU A 153 1.21 3.24 3.71
N VAL A 154 2.09 2.42 4.31
CA VAL A 154 2.17 0.99 4.02
C VAL A 154 0.85 0.27 4.32
N ALA A 155 0.18 0.60 5.42
CA ALA A 155 -1.06 -0.06 5.82
C ALA A 155 -2.21 0.29 4.86
N ASP A 156 -2.34 1.56 4.47
CA ASP A 156 -3.36 2.00 3.53
C ASP A 156 -3.13 1.43 2.13
N MET A 157 -1.88 1.42 1.64
CA MET A 157 -1.56 0.93 0.30
C MET A 157 -1.72 -0.60 0.20
N ALA A 158 -1.18 -1.35 1.17
CA ALA A 158 -1.37 -2.81 1.22
C ALA A 158 -2.85 -3.19 1.48
N GLY A 159 -3.57 -2.38 2.27
CA GLY A 159 -5.00 -2.49 2.46
C GLY A 159 -5.78 -2.30 1.16
N ALA A 160 -5.41 -1.28 0.36
CA ALA A 160 -6.03 -1.04 -0.94
C ALA A 160 -5.82 -2.20 -1.91
N GLU A 161 -4.64 -2.82 -1.93
CA GLU A 161 -4.39 -4.03 -2.73
C GLU A 161 -5.24 -5.22 -2.27
N ALA A 162 -5.36 -5.43 -0.97
CA ALA A 162 -6.26 -6.47 -0.43
C ALA A 162 -7.73 -6.20 -0.76
N VAL A 163 -8.16 -4.94 -0.79
CA VAL A 163 -9.51 -4.55 -1.28
C VAL A 163 -9.66 -4.88 -2.76
N GLN A 164 -8.66 -4.59 -3.59
CA GLN A 164 -8.69 -4.92 -5.02
C GLN A 164 -8.84 -6.44 -5.22
N GLN A 165 -8.09 -7.25 -4.47
CA GLN A 165 -8.25 -8.71 -4.47
C GLN A 165 -9.68 -9.13 -4.05
N ALA A 166 -10.23 -8.53 -2.99
CA ALA A 166 -11.59 -8.80 -2.55
C ALA A 166 -12.66 -8.42 -3.59
N VAL A 167 -12.45 -7.34 -4.35
CA VAL A 167 -13.31 -6.93 -5.48
C VAL A 167 -13.24 -7.94 -6.61
N LEU A 168 -12.04 -8.40 -6.97
CA LEU A 168 -11.86 -9.43 -8.01
C LEU A 168 -12.53 -10.74 -7.61
N LEU A 169 -12.40 -11.16 -6.34
CA LEU A 169 -13.10 -12.33 -5.82
C LEU A 169 -14.63 -12.16 -5.90
N ALA A 170 -15.17 -10.98 -5.55
CA ALA A 170 -16.60 -10.71 -5.69
C ALA A 170 -17.08 -10.72 -7.16
N ALA A 171 -16.25 -10.25 -8.10
CA ALA A 171 -16.55 -10.32 -9.52
C ALA A 171 -16.54 -11.77 -10.04
N LEU A 172 -15.58 -12.59 -9.58
CA LEU A 172 -15.52 -14.02 -9.90
C LEU A 172 -16.70 -14.78 -9.31
N ASP A 173 -17.03 -14.54 -8.04
CA ASP A 173 -18.21 -15.10 -7.38
C ASP A 173 -19.46 -14.82 -8.22
N LYS A 174 -19.66 -13.56 -8.63
CA LYS A 174 -20.80 -13.16 -9.47
C LYS A 174 -20.81 -13.89 -10.81
N ALA A 175 -19.67 -13.97 -11.49
CA ALA A 175 -19.55 -14.64 -12.79
C ALA A 175 -19.83 -16.15 -12.71
N GLN A 176 -19.56 -16.76 -11.55
CA GLN A 176 -19.80 -18.17 -11.27
C GLN A 176 -21.18 -18.44 -10.64
N GLY A 177 -22.03 -17.41 -10.50
CA GLY A 177 -23.35 -17.54 -9.87
C GLY A 177 -23.31 -17.84 -8.37
N GLN A 178 -22.20 -17.53 -7.69
CA GLN A 178 -22.05 -17.72 -6.25
C GLN A 178 -22.85 -16.66 -5.47
N VAL A 179 -23.23 -17.03 -4.24
CA VAL A 179 -23.95 -16.13 -3.34
C VAL A 179 -23.05 -14.93 -2.97
N PRO A 180 -23.56 -13.68 -3.07
CA PRO A 180 -22.81 -12.49 -2.68
C PRO A 180 -22.31 -12.56 -1.23
N GLN A 181 -21.06 -12.14 -1.04
CA GLN A 181 -20.38 -12.24 0.24
C GLN A 181 -20.04 -10.86 0.81
N ARG A 182 -19.92 -10.83 2.14
CA ARG A 182 -19.21 -9.77 2.84
C ARG A 182 -17.76 -10.18 3.04
N ARG A 183 -16.83 -9.34 2.61
CA ARG A 183 -15.39 -9.46 2.87
C ARG A 183 -14.94 -8.30 3.75
N VAL A 184 -14.10 -8.58 4.74
CA VAL A 184 -13.52 -7.55 5.63
C VAL A 184 -12.03 -7.49 5.36
N VAL A 185 -11.53 -6.28 5.10
CA VAL A 185 -10.10 -6.01 4.96
C VAL A 185 -9.68 -5.18 6.15
N GLY A 186 -8.80 -5.75 6.98
CA GLY A 186 -8.21 -5.07 8.12
C GLY A 186 -6.88 -4.41 7.75
N LEU A 187 -6.73 -3.11 8.09
CA LEU A 187 -5.53 -2.34 7.79
C LEU A 187 -4.36 -2.70 8.72
N SER A 188 -4.63 -3.03 9.98
CA SER A 188 -3.64 -3.55 10.93
C SER A 188 -3.09 -4.89 10.44
N GLU A 189 -3.94 -5.82 10.00
CA GLU A 189 -3.48 -7.10 9.42
C GLU A 189 -2.75 -6.90 8.08
N ALA A 190 -3.07 -5.87 7.30
CA ALA A 190 -2.29 -5.52 6.11
C ALA A 190 -0.88 -5.03 6.49
N ALA A 191 -0.76 -4.16 7.49
CA ALA A 191 0.52 -3.72 8.04
C ALA A 191 1.31 -4.90 8.65
N GLU A 192 0.63 -5.79 9.39
CA GLU A 192 1.22 -7.00 9.93
C GLU A 192 1.84 -7.86 8.82
N ARG A 193 1.12 -8.10 7.71
CA ARG A 193 1.69 -8.86 6.59
C ARG A 193 2.93 -8.18 6.01
N MET A 194 2.92 -6.86 5.86
CA MET A 194 4.08 -6.12 5.35
C MET A 194 5.26 -6.10 6.34
N ALA A 195 4.99 -6.23 7.64
CA ALA A 195 6.01 -6.37 8.68
C ALA A 195 6.62 -7.77 8.81
N ALA A 196 6.17 -8.75 8.00
CA ALA A 196 6.66 -10.13 8.10
C ALA A 196 8.19 -10.26 7.97
N PRO A 197 8.90 -9.57 7.04
CA PRO A 197 10.36 -9.63 6.96
C PRO A 197 11.07 -9.19 8.25
N GLN A 198 10.49 -8.23 8.99
CA GLN A 198 11.03 -7.79 10.28
C GLN A 198 10.79 -8.84 11.37
N ARG A 199 9.60 -9.47 11.40
CA ARG A 199 9.31 -10.56 12.34
C ARG A 199 10.18 -11.80 12.10
N TRP A 200 10.50 -12.10 10.84
CA TRP A 200 11.45 -13.16 10.47
C TRP A 200 12.89 -12.82 10.80
N GLY A 201 13.18 -11.59 11.26
CA GLY A 201 14.53 -11.13 11.60
C GLY A 201 15.38 -10.74 10.39
N LEU A 202 14.86 -10.84 9.17
CA LEU A 202 15.64 -10.54 7.95
C LEU A 202 16.04 -9.07 7.88
N THR A 203 15.11 -8.16 8.20
CA THR A 203 15.29 -6.71 8.05
C THR A 203 15.53 -5.97 9.38
N ARG A 204 15.68 -6.71 10.49
CA ARG A 204 16.11 -6.12 11.77
C ARG A 204 17.57 -5.64 11.66
N PRO A 205 17.99 -4.62 12.44
CA PRO A 205 19.40 -4.22 12.47
C PRO A 205 20.33 -5.43 12.69
N GLY A 206 21.30 -5.61 11.80
CA GLY A 206 22.23 -6.74 11.80
C GLY A 206 21.70 -8.04 11.17
N GLY A 207 20.43 -8.10 10.77
CA GLY A 207 19.88 -9.16 9.95
C GLY A 207 20.40 -9.12 8.51
N LEU A 208 20.23 -10.21 7.75
CA LEU A 208 20.76 -10.34 6.38
C LEU A 208 20.40 -9.16 5.46
N LEU A 209 19.13 -8.72 5.52
CA LEU A 209 18.57 -7.60 4.76
C LEU A 209 18.39 -6.33 5.61
N GLY A 210 18.95 -6.34 6.82
CA GLY A 210 18.94 -5.22 7.77
C GLY A 210 20.35 -4.71 8.07
N GLY A 211 21.27 -4.89 7.13
CA GLY A 211 22.64 -4.40 7.21
C GLY A 211 23.64 -5.33 7.90
N GLY A 212 23.32 -6.61 8.10
CA GLY A 212 24.28 -7.62 8.59
C GLY A 212 25.29 -8.06 7.53
N HIS A 213 24.95 -7.94 6.25
CA HIS A 213 25.79 -8.30 5.11
C HIS A 213 26.43 -7.05 4.51
N ALA A 214 27.75 -7.03 4.34
CA ALA A 214 28.48 -5.86 3.80
C ALA A 214 28.08 -5.52 2.35
N GLY A 215 27.59 -6.51 1.59
CA GLY A 215 27.01 -6.32 0.26
C GLY A 215 25.55 -5.86 0.25
N TYR A 216 24.89 -5.64 1.40
CA TYR A 216 23.51 -5.17 1.49
C TYR A 216 23.42 -3.96 2.42
N GLN A 217 23.58 -2.75 1.88
CA GLN A 217 23.76 -1.52 2.65
C GLN A 217 23.24 -0.29 1.90
N VAL A 218 22.95 0.78 2.67
CA VAL A 218 22.87 2.14 2.15
C VAL A 218 24.13 2.88 2.62
N LEU A 219 24.96 3.31 1.68
CA LEU A 219 26.33 3.77 1.92
C LEU A 219 26.52 5.20 1.41
N ARG A 220 27.35 5.98 2.12
CA ARG A 220 27.69 7.35 1.75
C ARG A 220 28.78 7.35 0.68
N ALA A 221 28.48 7.95 -0.47
CA ALA A 221 29.43 8.30 -1.53
C ALA A 221 29.94 9.74 -1.34
N GLN A 222 30.86 10.20 -2.19
CA GLN A 222 31.43 11.56 -2.10
C GLN A 222 30.37 12.66 -2.11
N ASP A 223 29.34 12.53 -2.96
CA ASP A 223 28.36 13.56 -3.28
C ASP A 223 26.90 13.10 -3.08
N GLY A 224 26.68 11.98 -2.37
CA GLY A 224 25.34 11.46 -2.12
C GLY A 224 25.33 10.10 -1.43
N TRP A 225 24.22 9.37 -1.59
CA TRP A 225 24.03 8.04 -1.02
C TRP A 225 23.75 7.03 -2.13
N VAL A 226 24.21 5.79 -1.94
CA VAL A 226 23.89 4.67 -2.82
C VAL A 226 23.32 3.52 -2.01
N ALA A 227 22.37 2.79 -2.59
CA ALA A 227 21.92 1.50 -2.08
C ALA A 227 22.62 0.39 -2.87
N LEU A 228 23.26 -0.55 -2.17
CA LEU A 228 23.92 -1.74 -2.71
C LEU A 228 23.20 -2.99 -2.19
N ALA A 229 22.91 -3.94 -3.08
CA ALA A 229 22.23 -5.20 -2.74
C ALA A 229 22.87 -6.43 -3.43
N ALA A 230 24.17 -6.62 -3.25
CA ALA A 230 24.96 -7.73 -3.79
C ALA A 230 24.95 -8.96 -2.85
N LEU A 231 23.79 -9.64 -2.75
CA LEU A 231 23.63 -10.82 -1.89
C LEU A 231 24.02 -12.13 -2.60
N GLU A 232 23.73 -12.23 -3.89
CA GLU A 232 24.01 -13.42 -4.68
C GLU A 232 25.52 -13.58 -4.90
N PRO A 233 26.06 -14.81 -4.86
CA PRO A 233 27.51 -15.04 -4.90
C PRO A 233 28.24 -14.37 -6.07
N HIS A 234 27.62 -14.29 -7.24
CA HIS A 234 28.21 -13.69 -8.42
C HIS A 234 28.28 -12.15 -8.33
N PHE A 235 27.29 -11.48 -7.72
CA PHE A 235 27.38 -10.05 -7.44
C PHE A 235 28.42 -9.78 -6.36
N GLY A 236 28.43 -10.59 -5.30
CA GLY A 236 29.44 -10.52 -4.25
C GLY A 236 30.86 -10.62 -4.81
N GLN A 237 31.13 -11.60 -5.69
CA GLN A 237 32.44 -11.75 -6.35
C GLN A 237 32.85 -10.50 -7.15
N ARG A 238 31.92 -9.87 -7.87
CA ARG A 238 32.22 -8.64 -8.63
C ARG A 238 32.51 -7.45 -7.73
N VAL A 239 31.75 -7.28 -6.65
CA VAL A 239 32.03 -6.25 -5.64
C VAL A 239 33.36 -6.53 -4.96
N ALA A 240 33.63 -7.77 -4.56
CA ALA A 240 34.89 -8.17 -3.94
C ALA A 240 36.10 -7.86 -4.84
N ALA A 241 36.00 -8.13 -6.15
CA ALA A 241 37.05 -7.81 -7.11
C ALA A 241 37.30 -6.29 -7.24
N LEU A 242 36.24 -5.48 -7.24
CA LEU A 242 36.34 -4.01 -7.33
C LEU A 242 36.88 -3.37 -6.05
N VAL A 243 36.52 -3.94 -4.89
CA VAL A 243 36.97 -3.46 -3.56
C VAL A 243 38.38 -3.99 -3.23
N GLY A 244 38.80 -5.11 -3.83
CA GLY A 244 40.07 -5.78 -3.54
C GLY A 244 40.00 -6.73 -2.34
N LEU A 245 38.85 -7.38 -2.12
CA LEU A 245 38.63 -8.31 -1.01
C LEU A 245 39.16 -9.72 -1.35
N ALA A 246 39.71 -10.41 -0.35
CA ALA A 246 40.15 -11.79 -0.49
C ALA A 246 38.97 -12.77 -0.67
N ALA A 247 39.22 -13.86 -1.41
CA ALA A 247 38.27 -14.96 -1.59
C ALA A 247 38.68 -16.18 -0.74
N PRO A 248 37.75 -16.85 -0.03
CA PRO A 248 36.34 -16.48 0.10
C PRO A 248 36.14 -15.25 1.00
N THR A 249 35.23 -14.37 0.60
CA THR A 249 34.93 -13.14 1.37
C THR A 249 33.95 -13.45 2.49
N ASN A 250 34.31 -13.11 3.73
CA ASN A 250 33.37 -13.12 4.85
C ASN A 250 32.56 -11.82 4.87
N TRP A 251 31.38 -11.84 4.26
CA TRP A 251 30.50 -10.68 4.15
C TRP A 251 29.87 -10.21 5.47
N GLY A 252 29.98 -10.99 6.55
CA GLY A 252 29.55 -10.57 7.90
C GLY A 252 30.66 -9.93 8.74
N ALA A 253 31.91 -9.94 8.28
CA ALA A 253 33.04 -9.41 9.05
C ALA A 253 33.08 -7.87 9.03
N ALA A 254 33.42 -7.27 10.18
CA ALA A 254 33.54 -5.82 10.33
C ALA A 254 34.51 -5.18 9.33
N ASP A 255 35.66 -5.83 9.07
CA ASP A 255 36.65 -5.35 8.10
C ASP A 255 36.09 -5.34 6.67
N THR A 256 35.24 -6.31 6.31
CA THR A 256 34.56 -6.33 5.01
C THR A 256 33.57 -5.18 4.89
N HIS A 257 32.79 -4.90 5.94
CA HIS A 257 31.89 -3.73 5.99
C HIS A 257 32.68 -2.43 5.81
N ALA A 258 33.77 -2.27 6.55
CA ALA A 258 34.63 -1.08 6.48
C ALA A 258 35.24 -0.90 5.08
N ALA A 259 35.75 -1.98 4.47
CA ALA A 259 36.35 -1.94 3.14
C ALA A 259 35.34 -1.57 2.05
N VAL A 260 34.13 -2.13 2.07
CA VAL A 260 33.06 -1.79 1.12
C VAL A 260 32.63 -0.33 1.32
N ALA A 261 32.44 0.11 2.57
CA ALA A 261 32.07 1.49 2.86
C ALA A 261 33.14 2.50 2.41
N ALA A 262 34.43 2.21 2.65
CA ALA A 262 35.54 3.04 2.20
C ALA A 262 35.64 3.11 0.67
N TRP A 263 35.44 1.98 -0.01
CA TRP A 263 35.40 1.95 -1.47
C TRP A 263 34.26 2.82 -2.02
N VAL A 264 33.05 2.73 -1.47
CA VAL A 264 31.92 3.59 -1.88
C VAL A 264 32.22 5.07 -1.59
N ALA A 265 32.72 5.39 -0.40
CA ALA A 265 33.06 6.76 -0.01
C ALA A 265 34.16 7.38 -0.90
N GLY A 266 35.02 6.54 -1.50
CA GLY A 266 36.04 6.94 -2.45
C GLY A 266 35.54 7.28 -3.86
N HIS A 267 34.25 7.15 -4.16
CA HIS A 267 33.68 7.42 -5.50
C HIS A 267 32.51 8.42 -5.45
N SER A 268 32.33 9.17 -6.53
CA SER A 268 31.08 9.92 -6.75
C SER A 268 29.93 8.98 -7.11
N THR A 269 28.71 9.42 -6.85
CA THR A 269 27.48 8.72 -7.26
C THR A 269 27.46 8.42 -8.76
N ALA A 270 27.90 9.36 -9.59
CA ALA A 270 28.02 9.17 -11.04
C ALA A 270 29.03 8.06 -11.42
N ALA A 271 30.19 8.03 -10.77
CA ALA A 271 31.19 6.98 -10.99
C ALA A 271 30.67 5.60 -10.56
N LEU A 272 29.99 5.52 -9.41
CA LEU A 272 29.38 4.30 -8.90
C LEU A 272 28.26 3.80 -9.83
N SER A 273 27.41 4.68 -10.36
CA SER A 273 26.41 4.30 -11.38
C SER A 273 27.06 3.75 -12.65
N ALA A 274 28.14 4.37 -13.13
CA ALA A 274 28.86 3.88 -14.31
C ALA A 274 29.51 2.50 -14.06
N LEU A 275 30.08 2.29 -12.87
CA LEU A 275 30.62 0.99 -12.46
C LEU A 275 29.50 -0.06 -12.34
N ALA A 276 28.36 0.30 -11.75
CA ALA A 276 27.22 -0.60 -11.61
C ALA A 276 26.69 -1.06 -12.98
N ALA A 277 26.56 -0.15 -13.94
CA ALA A 277 26.17 -0.49 -15.30
C ALA A 277 27.23 -1.36 -16.02
N ARG A 278 28.52 -1.03 -15.88
CA ARG A 278 29.62 -1.75 -16.53
C ARG A 278 29.80 -3.17 -16.00
N HIS A 279 29.63 -3.35 -14.69
CA HIS A 279 29.89 -4.60 -13.99
C HIS A 279 28.61 -5.32 -13.57
N ASP A 280 27.44 -4.89 -14.03
CA ASP A 280 26.13 -5.47 -13.69
C ASP A 280 25.97 -5.62 -12.17
N LEU A 281 26.02 -4.51 -11.44
CA LEU A 281 25.88 -4.51 -9.98
C LEU A 281 24.47 -4.03 -9.58
N PRO A 282 23.84 -4.65 -8.57
CA PRO A 282 22.62 -4.16 -7.95
C PRO A 282 22.94 -2.96 -7.03
N LEU A 283 23.33 -1.84 -7.66
CA LEU A 283 23.65 -0.58 -6.99
C LEU A 283 22.89 0.56 -7.67
N VAL A 284 22.23 1.40 -6.87
CA VAL A 284 21.51 2.59 -7.37
C VAL A 284 21.80 3.79 -6.49
N VAL A 285 21.83 4.98 -7.10
CA VAL A 285 21.92 6.25 -6.36
C VAL A 285 20.58 6.52 -5.70
N CYS A 286 20.62 6.79 -4.40
CA CYS A 286 19.43 7.20 -3.66
C CYS A 286 19.04 8.62 -4.10
N PRO A 287 17.78 8.87 -4.47
CA PRO A 287 17.34 10.24 -4.75
C PRO A 287 17.48 11.08 -3.48
N LEU A 288 18.02 12.29 -3.61
CA LEU A 288 18.08 13.26 -2.51
C LEU A 288 16.64 13.56 -2.06
N GLY A 289 16.34 13.35 -0.79
CA GLY A 289 15.04 13.74 -0.23
C GLY A 289 14.92 15.26 -0.19
N GLU A 290 13.70 15.79 -0.33
CA GLU A 290 13.44 17.17 0.09
C GLU A 290 13.80 17.32 1.57
N GLY A 291 14.81 18.14 1.87
CA GLY A 291 15.28 18.39 3.25
C GLY A 291 16.39 17.46 3.75
N ASP A 292 16.89 16.52 2.95
CA ASP A 292 18.23 15.98 3.20
C ASP A 292 19.22 17.12 2.95
N PRO A 293 20.12 17.47 3.89
CA PRO A 293 21.12 18.51 3.65
C PRO A 293 21.93 18.11 2.42
N ALA A 294 21.65 18.79 1.32
CA ALA A 294 22.48 18.79 0.14
C ALA A 294 23.74 19.61 0.48
N ALA A 295 24.90 18.99 0.23
CA ALA A 295 26.25 19.52 0.42
C ALA A 295 26.75 19.58 1.87
#